data_AF-A0AAD5HBV7-F1
#
_entry.id   AF-A0AAD5HBV7-F1
#
_cell.length_a   1.000
_cell.length_b   1.000
_cell.length_c   1.000
_cell.angle_alpha   90.00
_cell.angle_beta   90.00
_cell.angle_gamma   90.00
#
_symmetry.space_group_name_H-M   'P 1'
#
loop_
_entity.id
_entity.type
_entity.pdbx_description
1 polymer ?
#
loop_
_entity_poly.entity_id
_entity_poly.type
_entity_poly.pdbx_seq_one_letter_code
_entity_poly.pdbx_strand_id
1 'polypeptide(L)'
;MALQAESGTDEQFIAKLQSLKGLRRQTQSLFDLKSQILVTNETLEVKQNLLEEMTSERRRLVKEKRMMMDMIQAIQRDIETMTEGENSLQTECRNLEQSLRNLRDNEYEPLQEKVNAARASNGLERLPNMQQELDAQMASFWRFFLFQTTPTLISMLPTVQ
;
A
#
# COMPACT_ATOMS: atom_id res chain seq x y z
N MET A 1 2.13 99.33 -35.71
CA MET A 1 2.16 98.00 -36.37
C MET A 1 3.28 97.09 -35.84
N ALA A 2 4.37 97.57 -35.21
CA ALA A 2 5.40 96.70 -34.64
C ALA A 2 4.98 95.93 -33.36
N LEU A 3 4.09 96.52 -32.53
CA LEU A 3 3.64 95.94 -31.25
C LEU A 3 2.72 94.71 -31.37
N GLN A 4 2.18 94.39 -32.55
CA GLN A 4 1.34 93.20 -32.77
C GLN A 4 2.14 91.98 -33.26
N ALA A 5 3.39 92.16 -33.70
CA ALA A 5 4.24 91.05 -34.15
C ALA A 5 4.95 90.34 -32.98
N GLU A 6 5.29 91.08 -31.92
CA GLU A 6 5.90 90.53 -30.70
C GLU A 6 4.87 89.78 -29.82
N SER A 7 3.61 90.22 -29.75
CA SER A 7 2.58 89.53 -28.96
C SER A 7 2.20 88.16 -29.53
N GLY A 8 2.23 88.02 -30.86
CA GLY A 8 1.97 86.73 -31.54
C GLY A 8 3.09 85.72 -31.37
N THR A 9 4.32 86.16 -31.09
CA THR A 9 5.46 85.27 -30.80
C THR A 9 5.43 84.77 -29.36
N ASP A 10 5.01 85.61 -28.41
CA ASP A 10 4.86 85.22 -27.00
C ASP A 10 3.69 84.24 -26.78
N GLU A 11 2.54 84.43 -27.42
CA GLU A 11 1.43 83.46 -27.35
C GLU A 11 1.80 82.10 -27.94
N GLN A 12 2.50 82.07 -29.08
CA GLN A 12 3.01 80.83 -29.67
C GLN A 12 4.04 80.15 -28.77
N PHE A 13 4.91 80.92 -28.11
CA PHE A 13 5.87 80.41 -27.15
C PHE A 13 5.19 79.80 -25.91
N ILE A 14 4.16 80.46 -25.38
CA ILE A 14 3.36 79.96 -24.25
C ILE A 14 2.62 78.67 -24.63
N ALA A 15 1.99 78.62 -25.80
CA ALA A 15 1.31 77.42 -26.30
C ALA A 15 2.28 76.23 -26.45
N LYS A 16 3.49 76.48 -26.97
CA LYS A 16 4.55 75.47 -27.08
C LYS A 16 5.02 74.98 -25.72
N LEU A 17 5.18 75.87 -24.75
CA LEU A 17 5.51 75.48 -23.37
C LEU A 17 4.42 74.63 -22.71
N GLN A 18 3.14 74.95 -22.94
CA GLN A 18 2.02 74.14 -22.45
C GLN A 18 2.02 72.74 -23.09
N SER A 19 2.25 72.65 -24.40
CA SER A 19 2.39 71.38 -25.12
C SER A 19 3.55 70.55 -24.55
N LEU A 20 4.72 71.15 -24.32
CA LEU A 20 5.88 70.47 -23.72
C LEU A 20 5.62 70.01 -22.29
N LYS A 21 4.88 70.77 -21.48
CA LYS A 21 4.44 70.34 -20.14
C LYS A 21 3.49 69.14 -20.22
N GLY A 22 2.57 69.13 -21.18
CA GLY A 22 1.68 68.00 -21.45
C GLY A 22 2.47 66.76 -21.85
N LEU A 23 3.40 66.91 -22.80
CA LEU A 23 4.28 65.84 -23.24
C LEU A 23 5.10 65.26 -22.08
N ARG A 24 5.71 66.12 -21.24
CA ARG A 24 6.45 65.66 -20.06
C ARG A 24 5.60 64.81 -19.11
N ARG A 25 4.35 65.20 -18.86
CA ARG A 25 3.42 64.41 -18.03
C ARG A 25 3.12 63.06 -18.67
N GLN A 26 2.82 63.03 -19.96
CA GLN A 26 2.59 61.80 -20.70
C GLN A 26 3.81 60.87 -20.69
N THR A 27 5.01 61.43 -20.88
CA THR A 27 6.26 60.67 -20.79
C THR A 27 6.46 60.06 -19.40
N GLN A 28 6.16 60.80 -18.33
CA GLN A 28 6.25 60.26 -16.97
C GLN A 28 5.25 59.13 -16.75
N SER A 29 3.97 59.33 -17.10
CA SER A 29 2.95 58.28 -16.96
C SER A 29 3.29 57.03 -17.79
N LEU A 30 3.89 57.21 -18.97
CA LEU A 30 4.36 56.09 -19.79
C LEU A 30 5.50 55.33 -19.11
N PHE A 31 6.43 56.05 -18.47
CA PHE A 31 7.51 55.43 -17.71
C PHE A 31 6.99 54.61 -16.52
N ASP A 32 6.07 55.18 -15.75
CA ASP A 32 5.47 54.51 -14.59
C ASP A 32 4.71 53.24 -15.02
N LEU A 33 3.91 53.34 -16.10
CA LEU A 33 3.20 52.20 -16.66
C LEU A 33 4.16 51.12 -17.17
N LYS A 34 5.25 51.52 -17.85
CA LYS A 34 6.29 50.59 -18.30
C LYS A 34 6.93 49.86 -17.11
N SER A 35 7.25 50.57 -16.03
CA SER A 35 7.81 49.95 -14.83
C SER A 35 6.84 48.94 -14.22
N GLN A 36 5.55 49.28 -14.16
CA GLN A 36 4.52 48.37 -13.64
C GLN A 36 4.36 47.12 -14.51
N ILE A 37 4.41 47.27 -15.83
CA ILE A 37 4.36 46.14 -16.78
C ILE A 37 5.53 45.18 -16.54
N LEU A 38 6.75 45.70 -16.40
CA LEU A 38 7.93 44.86 -16.19
C LEU A 38 7.82 44.03 -14.90
N VAL A 39 7.48 44.67 -13.78
CA VAL A 39 7.31 43.98 -12.48
C VAL A 39 6.17 42.95 -12.53
N THR A 40 5.06 43.31 -13.18
CA THR A 40 3.92 42.39 -13.32
C THR A 40 4.28 41.20 -14.19
N ASN A 41 5.05 41.40 -15.27
CA ASN A 41 5.51 40.34 -16.15
C ASN A 41 6.46 39.36 -15.44
N GLU A 42 7.46 39.88 -14.72
CA GLU A 42 8.37 39.03 -13.91
C GLU A 42 7.59 38.21 -12.87
N THR A 43 6.63 38.84 -12.19
CA THR A 43 5.77 38.14 -11.23
C THR A 43 4.94 37.06 -11.91
N LEU A 44 4.40 37.33 -13.10
CA LEU A 44 3.60 36.38 -13.87
C LEU A 44 4.43 35.17 -14.27
N GLU A 45 5.64 35.36 -14.79
CA GLU A 45 6.55 34.28 -15.19
C GLU A 45 6.88 33.35 -14.01
N VAL A 46 7.20 33.92 -12.84
CA VAL A 46 7.44 33.14 -11.62
C VAL A 46 6.22 32.31 -11.23
N LYS A 47 5.01 32.90 -11.31
CA LYS A 47 3.77 32.20 -10.97
C LYS A 47 3.42 31.10 -11.97
N GLN A 48 3.71 31.30 -13.25
CA GLN A 48 3.53 30.28 -14.29
C GLN A 48 4.44 29.08 -14.05
N ASN A 49 5.72 29.30 -13.76
CA ASN A 49 6.65 28.22 -13.44
C ASN A 49 6.19 27.42 -12.21
N LEU A 50 5.80 28.11 -11.13
CA LEU A 50 5.29 27.44 -9.93
C LEU A 50 4.00 26.64 -10.22
N LEU A 51 3.11 27.15 -11.08
CA LEU A 51 1.91 26.44 -11.48
C LEU A 51 2.22 25.16 -12.26
N GLU A 52 3.22 25.20 -13.13
CA GLU A 52 3.70 24.03 -13.88
C GLU A 52 4.28 22.97 -12.95
N GLU A 53 5.14 23.38 -12.01
CA GLU A 53 5.72 22.50 -11.00
C GLU A 53 4.63 21.82 -10.15
N MET A 54 3.68 22.60 -9.62
CA MET A 54 2.56 22.07 -8.83
C MET A 54 1.66 21.14 -9.65
N THR A 55 1.48 21.43 -10.93
CA THR A 55 0.72 20.58 -11.85
C THR A 55 1.43 19.25 -12.11
N SER A 56 2.75 19.28 -12.29
CA SER A 56 3.58 18.10 -12.46
C SER A 56 3.55 17.22 -11.21
N GLU A 57 3.76 17.82 -10.04
CA GLU A 57 3.75 17.11 -8.76
C GLU A 57 2.39 16.46 -8.49
N ARG A 58 1.29 17.19 -8.75
CA ARG A 58 -0.06 16.63 -8.66
C ARG A 58 -0.25 15.41 -9.56
N ARG A 59 0.27 15.44 -10.80
CA ARG A 59 0.19 14.28 -11.72
C ARG A 59 0.99 13.10 -11.19
N ARG A 60 2.17 13.35 -10.61
CA ARG A 60 3.00 12.31 -9.97
C ARG A 60 2.25 11.63 -8.83
N LEU A 61 1.69 12.41 -7.91
CA LEU A 61 0.92 11.90 -6.77
C LEU A 61 -0.31 11.10 -7.20
N VAL A 62 -1.02 11.53 -8.26
CA VAL A 62 -2.16 10.77 -8.80
C VAL A 62 -1.72 9.41 -9.35
N LYS A 63 -0.55 9.34 -9.99
CA LYS A 63 0.02 8.08 -10.49
C LYS A 63 0.40 7.15 -9.34
N GLU A 64 1.06 7.66 -8.32
CA GLU A 64 1.42 6.89 -7.11
C GLU A 64 0.17 6.35 -6.41
N LYS A 65 -0.85 7.20 -6.22
CA LYS A 65 -2.14 6.78 -5.67
C LYS A 65 -2.75 5.62 -6.45
N ARG A 66 -2.70 5.67 -7.78
CA ARG A 66 -3.22 4.59 -8.63
C ARG A 66 -2.45 3.29 -8.41
N MET A 67 -1.11 3.34 -8.44
CA MET A 67 -0.29 2.16 -8.20
C MET A 67 -0.57 1.53 -6.82
N MET A 68 -0.77 2.35 -5.80
CA MET A 68 -1.11 1.85 -4.47
C MET A 68 -2.49 1.18 -4.42
N MET A 69 -3.47 1.74 -5.14
CA MET A 69 -4.79 1.12 -5.26
C MET A 69 -4.71 -0.24 -5.96
N ASP A 70 -3.91 -0.35 -7.02
CA ASP A 70 -3.71 -1.60 -7.75
C ASP A 70 -3.06 -2.68 -6.85
N MET A 71 -2.11 -2.29 -5.98
CA MET A 71 -1.53 -3.19 -4.97
C MET A 71 -2.55 -3.66 -3.94
N ILE A 72 -3.40 -2.76 -3.42
CA ILE A 72 -4.47 -3.13 -2.48
C ILE A 72 -5.43 -4.12 -3.12
N GLN A 73 -5.79 -3.91 -4.38
CA GLN A 73 -6.65 -4.84 -5.13
C GLN A 73 -5.99 -6.21 -5.36
N ALA A 74 -4.66 -6.27 -5.49
CA ALA A 74 -3.95 -7.54 -5.57
C ALA A 74 -4.00 -8.29 -4.23
N ILE A 75 -3.69 -7.61 -3.12
CA ILE A 75 -3.79 -8.20 -1.77
C ILE A 75 -5.20 -8.71 -1.49
N GLN A 76 -6.23 -7.97 -1.90
CA GLN A 76 -7.62 -8.37 -1.72
C GLN A 76 -7.94 -9.69 -2.44
N ARG A 77 -7.46 -9.87 -3.67
CA ARG A 77 -7.61 -11.12 -4.44
C ARG A 77 -6.87 -12.29 -3.79
N ASP A 78 -5.68 -12.03 -3.22
CA ASP A 78 -4.92 -13.06 -2.52
C ASP A 78 -5.66 -13.50 -1.24
N ILE A 79 -6.24 -12.57 -0.49
CA ILE A 79 -7.07 -12.85 0.70
C ILE A 79 -8.29 -13.69 0.31
N GLU A 80 -8.97 -13.35 -0.77
CA GLU A 80 -10.12 -14.12 -1.28
C GLU A 80 -9.71 -15.56 -1.60
N THR A 81 -8.61 -15.74 -2.32
CA THR A 81 -8.05 -17.06 -2.65
C THR A 81 -7.70 -17.87 -1.39
N MET A 82 -7.07 -17.24 -0.41
CA MET A 82 -6.75 -17.89 0.87
C MET A 82 -8.00 -18.29 1.63
N THR A 83 -9.02 -17.43 1.65
CA THR A 83 -10.30 -17.69 2.32
C THR A 83 -11.03 -18.87 1.69
N GLU A 84 -11.03 -18.97 0.36
CA GLU A 84 -11.56 -20.12 -0.36
C GLU A 84 -10.82 -21.41 -0.01
N GLY A 85 -9.48 -21.35 0.04
CA GLY A 85 -8.64 -22.47 0.45
C GLY A 85 -8.93 -22.94 1.89
N GLU A 86 -9.05 -22.02 2.83
CA GLU A 86 -9.39 -22.31 4.23
C GLU A 86 -10.77 -22.98 4.35
N ASN A 87 -11.78 -22.46 3.65
CA ASN A 87 -13.13 -23.04 3.64
C ASN A 87 -13.15 -24.46 3.06
N SER A 88 -12.36 -24.68 1.99
CA SER A 88 -12.21 -25.99 1.38
C SER A 88 -11.59 -27.00 2.36
N LEU A 89 -10.46 -26.64 2.98
CA LEU A 89 -9.79 -27.46 3.98
C LEU A 89 -10.68 -27.73 5.20
N GLN A 90 -11.42 -26.73 5.67
CA GLN A 90 -12.35 -26.92 6.78
C GLN A 90 -13.44 -27.95 6.46
N THR A 91 -13.92 -27.95 5.22
CA THR A 91 -14.90 -28.93 4.74
C THR A 91 -14.30 -30.32 4.66
N GLU A 92 -13.09 -30.44 4.11
CA GLU A 92 -12.35 -31.71 4.02
C GLU A 92 -12.08 -32.31 5.41
N CYS A 93 -11.60 -31.50 6.35
CA CYS A 93 -11.40 -31.92 7.73
C CYS A 93 -12.68 -32.46 8.36
N ARG A 94 -13.81 -31.76 8.22
CA ARG A 94 -15.11 -32.23 8.73
C ARG A 94 -15.52 -33.57 8.12
N ASN A 95 -15.30 -33.75 6.82
CA ASN A 95 -15.61 -34.99 6.12
C ASN A 95 -14.72 -36.15 6.61
N LEU A 96 -13.42 -35.90 6.75
CA LEU A 96 -12.46 -36.89 7.25
C LEU A 96 -12.76 -37.27 8.69
N GLU A 97 -13.05 -36.30 9.56
CA GLU A 97 -13.47 -36.56 10.93
C GLU A 97 -14.73 -37.43 10.99
N GLN A 98 -15.72 -37.16 10.14
CA GLN A 98 -16.93 -37.96 10.10
C GLN A 98 -16.65 -39.38 9.60
N SER A 99 -15.83 -39.51 8.57
CA SER A 99 -15.41 -40.82 8.04
C SER A 99 -14.63 -41.61 9.08
N LEU A 100 -13.72 -40.97 9.81
CA LEU A 100 -12.94 -41.57 10.89
C LEU A 100 -13.85 -42.06 12.02
N ARG A 101 -14.81 -41.22 12.47
CA ARG A 101 -15.79 -41.62 13.48
C ARG A 101 -16.60 -42.84 13.03
N ASN A 102 -17.07 -42.84 11.78
CA ASN A 102 -17.83 -43.97 11.25
C ASN A 102 -16.99 -45.27 11.22
N LEU A 103 -15.76 -45.20 10.70
CA LEU A 103 -14.84 -46.35 10.64
C LEU A 103 -14.51 -46.88 12.04
N ARG A 104 -14.24 -45.99 12.99
CA ARG A 104 -13.90 -46.38 14.37
C ARG A 104 -15.09 -47.02 15.08
N ASP A 105 -16.20 -46.28 15.13
CA ASP A 105 -17.32 -46.61 16.03
C ASP A 105 -18.23 -47.69 15.42
N ASN A 106 -18.44 -47.71 14.09
CA ASN A 106 -19.38 -48.65 13.45
C ASN A 106 -18.72 -49.89 12.84
N GLU A 107 -17.43 -49.82 12.48
CA GLU A 107 -16.73 -50.92 11.81
C GLU A 107 -15.68 -51.56 12.71
N TYR A 108 -14.71 -50.78 13.20
CA TYR A 108 -13.56 -51.29 13.93
C TYR A 108 -13.93 -51.81 15.32
N GLU A 109 -14.55 -50.99 16.19
CA GLU A 109 -14.86 -51.41 17.57
C GLU A 109 -15.72 -52.69 17.61
N PRO A 110 -16.83 -52.80 16.85
CA PRO A 110 -17.64 -54.02 16.84
C PRO A 110 -16.87 -55.25 16.33
N LEU A 111 -15.98 -55.07 15.35
CA LEU A 111 -15.16 -56.16 14.83
C LEU A 111 -14.08 -56.57 15.85
N GLN A 112 -13.45 -55.60 16.51
CA GLN A 112 -12.46 -55.84 17.54
C GLN A 112 -13.05 -56.62 18.71
N GLU A 113 -14.26 -56.27 19.15
CA GLU A 113 -14.97 -57.02 20.19
C GLU A 113 -15.23 -58.47 19.78
N LYS A 114 -15.72 -58.70 18.55
CA LYS A 114 -15.93 -60.05 18.00
C LYS A 114 -14.63 -60.87 17.96
N VAL A 115 -13.54 -60.26 17.48
CA VAL A 115 -12.22 -60.91 17.42
C VAL A 115 -11.71 -61.23 18.82
N ASN A 116 -11.80 -60.29 19.76
CA ASN A 116 -11.35 -60.51 21.14
C ASN A 116 -12.20 -61.56 21.87
N ALA A 117 -13.50 -61.63 21.61
CA ALA A 117 -14.36 -62.70 22.12
C ALA A 117 -13.93 -64.08 21.59
N ALA A 118 -13.63 -64.17 20.29
CA ALA A 118 -13.13 -65.40 19.67
C ALA A 118 -11.73 -65.79 20.18
N ARG A 119 -10.83 -64.82 20.41
CA ARG A 119 -9.51 -65.07 21.02
C ARG A 119 -9.64 -65.59 22.44
N ALA A 120 -10.50 -64.97 23.24
CA ALA A 120 -10.76 -65.39 24.61
C ALA A 120 -11.32 -66.82 24.70
N SER A 121 -12.24 -67.20 23.80
CA SER A 121 -12.77 -68.58 23.77
C SER A 121 -11.72 -69.63 23.35
N ASN A 122 -10.64 -69.21 22.69
CA ASN A 122 -9.49 -70.04 22.34
C ASN A 122 -8.30 -69.89 23.32
N GLY A 123 -8.48 -69.20 24.45
CA GLY A 123 -7.43 -69.02 25.48
C GLY A 123 -6.31 -68.05 25.09
N LEU A 124 -6.50 -67.22 24.07
CA LEU A 124 -5.53 -66.21 23.63
C LEU A 124 -5.79 -64.84 24.28
N GLU A 125 -4.72 -64.07 24.50
CA GLU A 125 -4.80 -62.68 25.00
C GLU A 125 -5.45 -61.74 23.98
N ARG A 126 -6.11 -60.69 24.50
CA ARG A 126 -6.81 -59.66 23.70
C ARG A 126 -5.83 -58.77 22.94
N LEU A 127 -6.27 -58.26 21.79
CA LEU A 127 -5.51 -57.30 21.01
C LEU A 127 -5.54 -55.88 21.65
N PRO A 128 -4.47 -55.08 21.49
CA PRO A 128 -4.44 -53.67 21.88
C PRO A 128 -5.56 -52.86 21.20
N ASN A 129 -6.07 -51.83 21.87
CA ASN A 129 -7.12 -50.98 21.30
C ASN A 129 -6.54 -49.94 20.31
N MET A 130 -7.41 -49.37 19.47
CA MET A 130 -7.00 -48.39 18.45
C MET A 130 -6.30 -47.17 19.05
N GLN A 131 -6.73 -46.70 20.24
CA GLN A 131 -6.11 -45.55 20.90
C GLN A 131 -4.64 -45.83 21.28
N GLN A 132 -4.34 -47.03 21.77
CA GLN A 132 -2.98 -47.44 22.09
C GLN A 132 -2.09 -47.50 20.85
N GLU A 133 -2.62 -47.93 19.70
CA GLU A 133 -1.88 -47.92 18.42
C GLU A 133 -1.65 -46.50 17.90
N LEU A 134 -2.66 -45.63 18.00
CA LEU A 134 -2.55 -44.21 17.63
C LEU A 134 -1.52 -43.47 18.49
N ASP A 135 -1.55 -43.67 19.80
CA ASP A 135 -0.60 -43.05 20.73
C ASP A 135 0.85 -43.51 20.44
N ALA A 136 1.04 -44.80 20.10
CA ALA A 136 2.34 -45.33 19.69
C ALA A 136 2.84 -44.73 18.36
N GLN A 137 1.95 -44.53 17.38
CA GLN A 137 2.29 -43.86 16.13
C GLN A 137 2.60 -42.38 16.34
N MET A 138 1.78 -41.65 17.11
CA MET A 138 2.02 -40.24 17.41
C MET A 138 3.35 -40.06 18.14
N ALA A 139 3.63 -40.90 19.15
CA ALA A 139 4.92 -40.88 19.85
C ALA A 139 6.10 -41.09 18.89
N SER A 140 5.94 -41.95 17.88
CA SER A 140 6.95 -42.19 16.85
C SER A 140 7.12 -40.99 15.92
N PHE A 141 6.02 -40.36 15.49
CA PHE A 141 6.04 -39.17 14.65
C PHE A 141 6.70 -37.98 15.36
N TRP A 142 6.33 -37.71 16.61
CA TRP A 142 6.94 -36.65 17.41
C TRP A 142 8.42 -36.90 17.67
N ARG A 143 8.82 -38.16 17.89
CA ARG A 143 10.23 -38.53 18.03
C ARG A 143 11.03 -38.25 16.77
N PHE A 144 10.45 -38.52 15.60
CA PHE A 144 11.05 -38.18 14.31
C PHE A 144 11.17 -36.66 14.11
N PHE A 145 10.13 -35.91 14.42
CA PHE A 145 10.10 -34.46 14.24
C PHE A 145 11.03 -33.69 15.20
N LEU A 146 11.10 -34.11 16.46
CA LEU A 146 12.01 -33.53 17.46
C LEU A 146 13.49 -33.84 17.15
N PHE A 147 13.77 -34.97 16.49
CA PHE A 147 15.12 -35.34 16.06
C PHE A 147 15.57 -34.55 14.83
N GLN A 148 14.66 -34.11 13.96
CA GLN A 148 14.99 -33.25 12.81
C GLN A 148 15.09 -31.76 13.17
N THR A 149 14.39 -31.29 14.20
CA THR A 149 14.34 -29.86 14.57
C THR A 149 15.39 -29.43 15.61
N THR A 150 16.28 -30.33 16.06
CA THR A 150 17.38 -29.97 16.98
C THR A 150 18.76 -30.19 16.37
N PRO A 151 19.27 -29.19 15.61
CA PRO A 151 20.68 -28.87 15.67
C PRO A 151 20.86 -27.36 15.79
N THR A 152 20.94 -26.78 17.01
CA THR A 152 21.58 -25.45 17.31
C THR A 152 21.24 -24.87 18.71
N LEU A 153 21.30 -25.65 19.79
CA LEU A 153 21.19 -25.06 21.15
C LEU A 153 22.27 -25.50 22.14
N ILE A 154 23.43 -25.95 21.66
CA ILE A 154 24.60 -26.27 22.52
C ILE A 154 25.83 -25.39 22.20
N SER A 155 25.88 -24.66 21.09
CA SER A 155 27.05 -23.85 20.70
C SER A 155 27.02 -22.36 21.11
N MET A 156 26.01 -21.90 21.84
CA MET A 156 25.83 -20.49 22.21
C MET A 156 25.94 -20.23 23.72
N LEU A 157 26.69 -21.04 24.46
CA LEU A 157 27.13 -20.65 25.81
C LEU A 157 28.39 -19.80 25.69
N PRO A 158 28.35 -18.50 26.06
CA PRO A 158 29.57 -17.71 26.13
C PRO A 158 30.48 -18.32 27.21
N THR A 159 31.70 -18.67 26.80
CA THR A 159 32.78 -18.98 27.75
C THR A 159 33.08 -17.69 28.49
N VAL A 160 32.58 -17.58 29.72
CA VAL A 160 32.98 -16.51 30.64
C VAL A 160 34.44 -16.77 31.02
N GLN A 161 35.34 -15.92 30.51
CA GLN A 161 36.71 -15.79 31.03
C GLN A 161 36.70 -14.88 32.26
#